data_AF-A0A351GL17-F1
#
_entry.id   AF-A0A351GL17-F1
#
_cell.length_a   1.000
_cell.length_b   1.000
_cell.length_c   1.000
_cell.angle_alpha   90.00
_cell.angle_beta   90.00
_cell.angle_gamma   90.00
#
_symmetry.space_group_name_H-M   'P 1'
#
loop_
_entity.id
_entity.type
_entity.pdbx_description
1 polymer ?
#
loop_
_entity_poly.entity_id
_entity_poly.type
_entity_poly.pdbx_seq_one_letter_code
_entity_poly.pdbx_strand_id
1 'polypeptide(L)'
;MQITSKAIAQTRPAFSRASLSFTFLAFVALLWMQTLAAAARGAPATFADLVEQVGGAVVNITTTTKMATPIGPQGIVPEGSPFEDLFRGPNNRQRGPRSASALGAGFVISEDGYVVTNNHVIAGADEIEVEFINGDIFPAKIVGTDANIDIAVLKIDADNPF
;
A
#
# COMPACT_ATOMS: atom_id res chain seq x y z
N MET A 1 104.15 -11.11 -17.35
CA MET A 1 103.37 -11.60 -16.19
C MET A 1 103.08 -10.35 -15.34
N GLN A 2 101.87 -9.83 -15.12
CA GLN A 2 100.53 -10.38 -15.11
C GLN A 2 99.51 -9.33 -15.59
N ILE A 3 98.42 -9.84 -16.16
CA ILE A 3 97.17 -9.15 -16.44
C ILE A 3 96.37 -9.13 -15.12
N THR A 4 95.82 -8.00 -14.69
CA THR A 4 94.76 -8.01 -13.66
C THR A 4 93.59 -7.12 -14.06
N SER A 5 92.58 -7.83 -14.55
CA SER A 5 91.21 -7.41 -14.83
C SER A 5 90.55 -6.81 -13.58
N LYS A 6 90.00 -5.60 -13.69
CA LYS A 6 89.05 -5.05 -12.72
C LYS A 6 87.65 -5.56 -13.05
N ALA A 7 87.17 -6.52 -12.26
CA ALA A 7 85.80 -7.01 -12.33
C ALA A 7 84.81 -5.93 -11.87
N ILE A 8 83.89 -5.55 -12.76
CA ILE A 8 82.72 -4.72 -12.43
C ILE A 8 81.72 -5.63 -11.71
N ALA A 9 81.64 -5.49 -10.38
CA ALA A 9 80.65 -6.20 -9.58
C ALA A 9 79.27 -5.56 -9.79
N GLN A 10 78.42 -6.20 -10.60
CA GLN A 10 76.99 -5.92 -10.65
C GLN A 10 76.35 -6.30 -9.31
N THR A 11 76.06 -5.31 -8.48
CA THR A 11 75.28 -5.50 -7.25
C THR A 11 73.83 -5.79 -7.59
N ARG A 12 73.40 -7.03 -7.38
CA ARG A 12 71.97 -7.43 -7.40
C ARG A 12 71.23 -6.61 -6.34
N PRO A 13 70.06 -6.00 -6.63
CA PRO A 13 69.35 -5.23 -5.63
C PRO A 13 68.92 -6.17 -4.49
N ALA A 14 69.53 -5.96 -3.32
CA ALA A 14 69.15 -6.65 -2.10
C ALA A 14 67.78 -6.11 -1.67
N PHE A 15 66.72 -6.90 -1.92
CA PHE A 15 65.40 -6.59 -1.36
C PHE A 15 65.49 -6.66 0.17
N SER A 16 65.50 -5.48 0.79
CA SER A 16 65.48 -5.31 2.25
C SER A 16 64.19 -5.91 2.83
N ARG A 17 64.31 -6.70 3.90
CA ARG A 17 63.16 -7.29 4.63
C ARG A 17 62.18 -6.21 5.10
N ALA A 18 62.65 -4.98 5.35
CA ALA A 18 61.80 -3.85 5.72
C ALA A 18 60.89 -3.38 4.57
N SER A 19 61.34 -3.48 3.31
CA SER A 19 60.52 -3.16 2.13
C SER A 19 59.38 -4.15 1.94
N LEU A 20 59.57 -5.41 2.33
CA LEU A 20 58.53 -6.44 2.26
C LEU A 20 57.49 -6.29 3.38
N SER A 21 57.92 -5.88 4.58
CA SER A 21 57.02 -5.60 5.70
C SER A 21 56.16 -4.37 5.47
N PHE A 22 56.70 -3.32 4.83
CA PHE A 22 55.96 -2.09 4.54
C PHE A 22 54.88 -2.30 3.46
N THR A 23 55.18 -3.06 2.41
CA THR A 23 54.20 -3.41 1.37
C THR A 23 53.12 -4.33 1.92
N PHE A 24 53.47 -5.27 2.81
CA PHE A 24 52.48 -6.09 3.52
C PHE A 24 51.56 -5.25 4.41
N LEU A 25 52.11 -4.32 5.19
CA LEU A 25 51.31 -3.44 6.05
C LEU A 25 50.38 -2.53 5.23
N ALA A 26 50.87 -1.99 4.10
CA ALA A 26 50.07 -1.20 3.18
C ALA A 26 48.97 -2.02 2.50
N PHE A 27 49.25 -3.27 2.15
CA PHE A 27 48.26 -4.19 1.58
C PHE A 27 47.17 -4.56 2.61
N VAL A 28 47.58 -4.84 3.85
CA VAL A 28 46.66 -5.05 4.96
C VAL A 28 45.80 -3.80 5.17
N ALA A 29 46.39 -2.60 5.27
CA ALA A 29 45.66 -1.35 5.41
C ALA A 29 44.67 -1.10 4.25
N LEU A 30 45.06 -1.43 3.01
CA LEU A 30 44.18 -1.34 1.84
C LEU A 30 43.01 -2.33 1.93
N LEU A 31 43.23 -3.55 2.42
CA LEU A 31 42.19 -4.54 2.72
C LEU A 31 41.23 -4.06 3.81
N TRP A 32 41.73 -3.40 4.87
CA TRP A 32 40.89 -2.78 5.90
C TRP A 32 40.11 -1.57 5.36
N MET A 33 40.65 -0.84 4.38
CA MET A 33 39.96 0.30 3.78
C MET A 33 38.80 -0.12 2.86
N GLN A 34 38.83 -1.34 2.32
CA GLN A 34 37.73 -1.91 1.52
C GLN A 34 36.52 -2.35 2.36
N THR A 35 36.66 -2.58 3.67
CA THR A 35 35.53 -2.98 4.52
C THR A 35 34.67 -1.80 4.98
N LEU A 36 35.22 -0.57 4.98
CA LEU A 36 34.50 0.67 5.29
C LEU A 36 33.52 1.09 4.18
N ALA A 37 33.76 0.69 2.92
CA ALA A 37 32.91 1.05 1.78
C ALA A 37 31.61 0.22 1.67
N ALA A 38 31.46 -0.86 2.46
CA ALA A 38 30.34 -1.79 2.37
C ALA A 38 29.12 -1.41 3.24
N ALA A 39 29.19 -0.31 4.00
CA ALA A 39 28.13 0.13 4.91
C ALA A 39 27.08 1.07 4.27
N ALA A 40 26.99 1.14 2.94
CA ALA A 40 25.98 1.94 2.26
C ALA A 40 24.68 1.14 2.05
N ARG A 41 23.90 0.94 3.11
CA ARG A 41 22.48 0.57 2.97
C ARG A 41 21.63 1.84 3.12
N GLY A 42 21.32 2.48 2.00
CA GLY A 42 20.47 3.68 1.95
C GLY A 42 18.97 3.42 2.11
N ALA A 43 18.55 2.18 2.40
CA ALA A 43 17.14 1.84 2.58
C ALA A 43 16.83 1.65 4.08
N PRO A 44 15.68 2.17 4.56
CA PRO A 44 15.25 1.97 5.94
C PRO A 44 15.04 0.49 6.25
N ALA A 45 15.23 0.11 7.52
CA ALA A 45 15.08 -1.28 7.95
C ALA A 45 13.62 -1.76 7.86
N THR A 46 12.65 -0.84 7.98
CA THR A 46 11.21 -1.10 7.89
C THR A 46 10.48 0.13 7.32
N PHE A 47 9.22 -0.07 6.90
CA PHE A 47 8.29 1.02 6.56
C PHE A 47 7.38 1.39 7.75
N ALA A 48 7.65 0.85 8.95
CA ALA A 48 6.79 1.03 10.11
C ALA A 48 6.64 2.52 10.48
N ASP A 49 7.76 3.25 10.51
CA ASP A 49 7.78 4.68 10.80
C ASP A 49 6.94 5.49 9.80
N LEU A 50 6.95 5.10 8.52
CA LEU A 50 6.13 5.74 7.50
C LEU A 50 4.64 5.42 7.69
N VAL A 51 4.30 4.17 7.99
CA VAL A 51 2.93 3.75 8.28
C VAL A 51 2.39 4.45 9.53
N GLU A 52 3.22 4.62 10.57
CA GLU A 52 2.85 5.36 11.78
C GLU A 52 2.59 6.85 11.46
N GLN A 53 3.37 7.42 10.54
CA GLN A 53 3.22 8.82 10.14
C GLN A 53 2.00 9.06 9.22
N VAL A 54 1.67 8.14 8.30
CA VAL A 54 0.64 8.37 7.27
C VAL A 54 -0.62 7.52 7.43
N GLY A 55 -0.61 6.51 8.29
CA GLY A 55 -1.70 5.55 8.45
C GLY A 55 -3.02 6.19 8.87
N GLY A 56 -2.97 7.28 9.65
CA GLY A 56 -4.15 8.04 10.07
C GLY A 56 -4.90 8.72 8.92
N ALA A 57 -4.25 8.92 7.76
CA ALA A 57 -4.92 9.49 6.59
C ALA A 57 -5.73 8.45 5.80
N VAL A 58 -5.56 7.15 6.07
CA VAL A 58 -6.25 6.08 5.34
C VAL A 58 -7.59 5.79 6.01
N VAL A 59 -8.64 5.68 5.20
CA VAL A 59 -10.01 5.41 5.66
C VAL A 59 -10.64 4.27 4.89
N ASN A 60 -11.55 3.56 5.54
CA ASN A 60 -12.45 2.58 4.93
C ASN A 60 -13.73 3.30 4.44
N ILE A 61 -14.25 2.88 3.30
CA ILE A 61 -15.44 3.45 2.69
C ILE A 61 -16.47 2.36 2.52
N THR A 62 -17.61 2.54 3.17
CA THR A 62 -18.76 1.65 3.03
C THR A 62 -19.86 2.38 2.29
N THR A 63 -20.38 1.75 1.25
CA THR A 63 -21.49 2.31 0.47
C THR A 63 -22.67 1.39 0.50
N THR A 64 -23.87 1.95 0.66
CA THR A 64 -25.12 1.20 0.62
C THR A 64 -25.95 1.65 -0.57
N THR A 65 -26.40 0.69 -1.38
CA THR A 65 -27.34 0.87 -2.48
C THR A 65 -28.65 0.16 -2.18
N LYS A 66 -29.75 0.91 -2.11
CA LYS A 66 -31.11 0.41 -1.92
C LYS A 66 -31.65 -0.04 -3.26
N MET A 67 -31.55 -1.33 -3.56
CA MET A 67 -32.15 -1.89 -4.76
C MET A 67 -33.65 -2.10 -4.54
N ALA A 68 -34.46 -1.40 -5.34
CA ALA A 68 -35.86 -1.76 -5.52
C ALA A 68 -35.90 -3.16 -6.14
N THR A 69 -36.39 -4.15 -5.39
CA THR A 69 -36.51 -5.52 -5.90
C THR A 69 -37.39 -5.49 -7.14
N PRO A 70 -36.90 -5.87 -8.34
CA PRO A 70 -37.75 -5.97 -9.51
C PRO A 70 -38.89 -6.93 -9.18
N ILE A 71 -40.12 -6.45 -9.25
CA ILE A 71 -41.30 -7.30 -9.29
C ILE A 71 -41.31 -7.88 -10.71
N GLY A 72 -40.42 -8.84 -10.98
CA GLY A 72 -40.54 -9.71 -12.14
C GLY A 72 -41.89 -10.44 -12.07
N PRO A 73 -42.41 -10.93 -13.21
CA PRO A 73 -43.64 -11.70 -13.20
C PRO A 73 -43.45 -12.86 -12.24
N GLN A 74 -44.15 -12.77 -11.10
CA GLN A 74 -44.26 -13.89 -10.17
C GLN A 74 -44.71 -15.06 -11.03
N GLY A 75 -44.00 -16.19 -10.97
CA GLY A 75 -44.55 -17.42 -11.53
C GLY A 75 -45.90 -17.60 -10.86
N ILE A 76 -46.99 -17.33 -11.59
CA ILE A 76 -48.35 -17.45 -11.07
C ILE A 76 -48.56 -18.95 -11.01
N VAL A 77 -48.16 -19.54 -9.89
CA VAL A 77 -48.49 -20.91 -9.59
C VAL A 77 -50.00 -20.91 -9.35
N PRO A 78 -50.80 -21.67 -10.13
CA PRO A 78 -52.24 -21.74 -9.90
C PRO A 78 -52.52 -22.19 -8.48
N GLU A 79 -53.48 -21.54 -7.80
CA GLU A 79 -53.94 -21.95 -6.47
C GLU A 79 -54.38 -23.41 -6.52
N GLY A 80 -53.84 -24.25 -5.63
CA GLY A 80 -54.08 -25.69 -5.57
C GLY A 80 -53.08 -26.57 -6.33
N SER A 81 -51.99 -26.01 -6.89
CA SER A 81 -50.98 -26.84 -7.59
C SER A 81 -50.06 -27.59 -6.60
N PRO A 82 -49.49 -28.75 -6.99
CA PRO A 82 -48.51 -29.48 -6.19
C PRO A 82 -47.22 -28.71 -5.84
N PHE A 83 -46.98 -27.59 -6.52
CA PHE A 83 -45.80 -26.74 -6.34
C PHE A 83 -46.06 -25.53 -5.44
N GLU A 84 -47.32 -25.30 -5.04
CA GLU A 84 -47.73 -24.12 -4.26
C GLU A 84 -46.94 -23.95 -2.95
N ASP A 85 -46.73 -25.05 -2.22
CA ASP A 85 -45.98 -25.04 -0.96
C ASP A 85 -44.47 -24.80 -1.14
N LEU A 86 -43.93 -25.17 -2.31
CA LEU A 86 -42.52 -24.96 -2.65
C LEU A 86 -42.22 -23.47 -2.90
N PHE A 87 -43.19 -22.73 -3.46
CA PHE A 87 -43.06 -21.30 -3.78
C PHE A 87 -43.62 -20.37 -2.68
N ARG A 88 -44.48 -20.87 -1.78
CA ARG A 88 -44.89 -20.22 -0.52
C ARG A 88 -43.90 -20.42 0.64
N GLY A 89 -42.67 -20.84 0.34
CA GLY A 89 -41.64 -21.10 1.35
C GLY A 89 -41.42 -19.92 2.32
N PRO A 90 -40.84 -20.17 3.51
CA PRO A 90 -40.68 -19.19 4.60
C PRO A 90 -39.90 -17.91 4.22
N ASN A 91 -39.24 -17.91 3.06
CA ASN A 91 -38.51 -16.78 2.49
C ASN A 91 -39.40 -15.67 1.89
N ASN A 92 -40.73 -15.84 1.83
CA ASN A 92 -41.63 -14.80 1.32
C ASN A 92 -41.90 -13.65 2.33
N ARG A 93 -41.27 -13.67 3.51
CA ARG A 93 -41.41 -12.61 4.54
C ARG A 93 -40.36 -11.50 4.47
N GLN A 94 -39.28 -11.67 3.70
CA GLN A 94 -38.36 -10.56 3.37
C GLN A 94 -38.57 -10.09 1.93
N ARG A 95 -39.74 -9.49 1.66
CA ARG A 95 -39.95 -8.65 0.46
C ARG A 95 -39.77 -7.17 0.81
N GLY A 96 -38.76 -6.87 1.63
CA GLY A 96 -38.26 -5.50 1.81
C GLY A 96 -37.29 -5.13 0.67
N PRO A 97 -37.00 -3.83 0.47
CA PRO A 97 -35.89 -3.40 -0.36
C PRO A 97 -34.63 -4.19 0.01
N ARG A 98 -33.94 -4.73 -1.00
CA ARG A 98 -32.67 -5.41 -0.75
C ARG A 98 -31.59 -4.35 -0.83
N SER A 99 -30.83 -4.19 0.24
CA SER A 99 -29.64 -3.34 0.25
C SER A 99 -28.46 -4.15 -0.26
N ALA A 100 -27.70 -3.60 -1.20
CA ALA A 100 -26.36 -4.09 -1.54
C ALA A 100 -25.33 -3.15 -0.92
N SER A 101 -24.27 -3.70 -0.33
CA SER A 101 -23.16 -2.92 0.21
C SER A 101 -21.88 -3.15 -0.59
N ALA A 102 -21.10 -2.11 -0.79
CA ALA A 102 -19.74 -2.19 -1.32
C ALA A 102 -18.75 -1.58 -0.32
N LEU A 103 -17.50 -2.06 -0.39
CA LEU A 103 -16.39 -1.65 0.48
C LEU A 103 -15.24 -1.17 -0.40
N GLY A 104 -14.57 -0.11 0.05
CA GLY A 104 -13.40 0.45 -0.60
C GLY A 104 -12.51 1.20 0.38
N ALA A 105 -11.41 1.77 -0.12
CA ALA A 105 -10.52 2.59 0.69
C ALA A 105 -10.48 4.02 0.15
N GLY A 106 -10.05 4.95 1.00
CA GLY A 106 -9.80 6.33 0.61
C GLY A 106 -8.69 6.97 1.44
N PHE A 107 -8.40 8.23 1.10
CA PHE A 107 -7.41 9.05 1.80
C PHE A 107 -8.00 10.40 2.16
N VAL A 108 -7.81 10.83 3.40
CA VAL A 108 -8.08 12.20 3.83
C VAL A 108 -7.01 13.11 3.23
N ILE A 109 -7.44 14.17 2.55
CA ILE A 109 -6.54 15.12 1.85
C ILE A 109 -6.56 16.53 2.45
N SER A 110 -7.47 16.80 3.38
CA SER A 110 -7.57 18.08 4.10
C SER A 110 -8.19 17.88 5.49
N GLU A 111 -7.72 18.65 6.46
CA GLU A 111 -8.30 18.78 7.81
C GLU A 111 -9.76 19.23 7.77
N ASP A 112 -10.18 19.89 6.68
CA ASP A 112 -11.58 20.24 6.44
C ASP A 112 -12.44 19.01 6.11
N GLY A 113 -11.90 17.79 6.06
CA GLY A 113 -12.67 16.56 5.87
C GLY A 113 -12.94 16.20 4.41
N TYR A 114 -12.01 16.53 3.52
CA TYR A 114 -12.06 16.06 2.13
C TYR A 114 -11.38 14.69 2.02
N VAL A 115 -12.04 13.75 1.35
CA VAL A 115 -11.56 12.38 1.16
C VAL A 115 -11.53 12.06 -0.33
N VAL A 116 -10.44 11.45 -0.80
CA VAL A 116 -10.30 10.95 -2.17
C VAL A 116 -10.46 9.44 -2.18
N THR A 117 -11.23 8.93 -3.13
CA THR A 117 -11.39 7.49 -3.39
C THR A 117 -11.57 7.24 -4.88
N ASN A 118 -11.79 5.98 -5.25
CA ASN A 118 -12.16 5.62 -6.60
C ASN A 118 -13.64 5.92 -6.88
N ASN A 119 -13.94 6.39 -8.09
CA ASN A 119 -15.32 6.65 -8.50
C ASN A 119 -16.17 5.37 -8.50
N HIS A 120 -15.61 4.24 -8.93
CA HIS A 120 -16.35 2.97 -8.94
C HIS A 120 -16.75 2.47 -7.56
N VAL A 121 -16.07 2.88 -6.48
CA VAL A 121 -16.42 2.53 -5.10
C VAL A 121 -17.73 3.18 -4.69
N ILE A 122 -17.96 4.43 -5.13
CA ILE A 122 -19.11 5.24 -4.72
C ILE A 122 -20.22 5.32 -5.77
N ALA A 123 -20.03 4.69 -6.93
CA ALA A 123 -20.95 4.79 -8.06
C ALA A 123 -22.30 4.12 -7.73
N GLY A 124 -23.38 4.92 -7.78
CA GLY A 124 -24.74 4.43 -7.54
C GLY A 124 -25.09 4.19 -6.07
N ALA A 125 -24.21 4.59 -5.15
CA ALA A 125 -24.47 4.53 -3.72
C ALA A 125 -25.56 5.54 -3.30
N ASP A 126 -26.51 5.10 -2.49
CA ASP A 126 -27.49 5.99 -1.85
C ASP A 126 -26.93 6.60 -0.56
N GLU A 127 -26.10 5.83 0.15
CA GLU A 127 -25.47 6.21 1.41
C GLU A 127 -23.98 5.86 1.36
N ILE A 128 -23.14 6.75 1.89
CA ILE A 128 -21.68 6.60 1.94
C ILE A 128 -21.23 6.93 3.36
N GLU A 129 -20.50 6.00 3.98
CA GLU A 129 -19.90 6.14 5.29
C GLU A 129 -18.38 6.00 5.16
N VAL A 130 -17.66 6.88 5.85
CA VAL A 130 -16.20 6.87 5.93
C VAL A 130 -15.82 6.50 7.35
N GLU A 131 -15.05 5.43 7.50
CA GLU A 131 -14.60 4.89 8.76
C GLU A 131 -13.08 5.07 8.90
N PHE A 132 -12.67 5.73 9.96
CA PHE A 132 -11.26 5.95 10.30
C PHE A 132 -10.69 4.74 11.04
N ILE A 133 -9.35 4.60 11.04
CA ILE A 133 -8.65 3.49 11.69
C ILE A 133 -8.89 3.41 13.21
N ASN A 134 -9.31 4.51 13.84
CA ASN A 134 -9.65 4.57 15.26
C ASN A 134 -11.09 4.09 15.54
N GLY A 135 -11.89 3.82 14.49
CA GLY A 135 -13.28 3.38 14.56
C GLY A 135 -14.31 4.51 14.44
N ASP A 136 -13.89 5.77 14.24
CA ASP A 136 -14.83 6.87 14.03
C ASP A 136 -15.48 6.77 12.65
N ILE A 137 -16.81 6.88 12.59
CA ILE A 137 -17.59 6.75 11.36
C ILE A 137 -18.32 8.06 11.08
N PHE A 138 -18.16 8.57 9.86
CA PHE A 138 -18.80 9.80 9.41
C PHE A 138 -19.59 9.59 8.12
N PRO A 139 -20.81 10.14 8.02
CA PRO A 139 -21.52 10.19 6.75
C PRO A 139 -20.77 11.13 5.80
N ALA A 140 -20.73 10.76 4.52
CA ALA A 140 -20.04 11.51 3.49
C ALA A 140 -20.97 11.88 2.32
N LYS A 141 -20.68 13.03 1.71
CA LYS A 141 -21.37 13.52 0.52
C LYS A 141 -20.39 13.60 -0.64
N ILE A 142 -20.86 13.28 -1.84
CA ILE A 142 -20.07 13.41 -3.06
C ILE A 142 -19.91 14.91 -3.38
N VAL A 143 -18.67 15.37 -3.49
CA VAL A 143 -18.31 16.73 -3.93
C VAL A 143 -18.17 16.76 -5.45
N GLY A 144 -17.52 15.74 -6.01
CA GLY A 144 -17.33 15.61 -7.45
C GLY A 144 -16.69 14.28 -7.82
N THR A 145 -16.87 13.88 -9.07
CA THR A 145 -16.33 12.62 -9.62
C THR A 145 -15.78 12.83 -11.02
N ASP A 146 -14.79 12.02 -11.39
CA ASP A 146 -14.31 11.85 -12.76
C ASP A 146 -14.27 10.36 -13.08
N ALA A 147 -15.19 9.94 -13.95
CA ALA A 147 -15.31 8.54 -14.37
C ALA A 147 -14.19 8.11 -15.34
N ASN A 148 -13.51 9.04 -16.02
CA ASN A 148 -12.47 8.70 -17.00
C ASN A 148 -11.19 8.22 -16.33
N ILE A 149 -10.84 8.81 -15.19
CA ILE A 149 -9.67 8.45 -14.39
C ILE A 149 -10.02 7.71 -13.10
N ASP A 150 -11.30 7.42 -12.89
CA ASP A 150 -11.84 6.68 -11.77
C ASP A 150 -11.52 7.30 -10.40
N ILE A 151 -11.76 8.61 -10.25
CA ILE A 151 -11.53 9.37 -9.01
C ILE A 151 -12.82 10.02 -8.53
N ALA A 152 -13.02 10.04 -7.22
CA ALA A 152 -14.08 10.77 -6.55
C ALA A 152 -13.54 11.54 -5.34
N VAL A 153 -14.13 12.71 -5.09
CA VAL A 153 -13.90 13.51 -3.90
C VAL A 153 -15.18 13.51 -3.07
N LEU A 154 -15.04 13.15 -1.80
CA LEU A 154 -16.09 13.16 -0.79
C LEU A 154 -15.81 14.24 0.24
N LYS A 155 -16.86 14.71 0.90
CA LYS A 155 -16.80 15.56 2.08
C LYS A 155 -17.49 14.84 3.23
N ILE A 156 -16.77 14.62 4.33
CA ILE A 156 -17.35 14.10 5.57
C ILE A 156 -18.02 15.23 6.35
N ASP A 157 -19.16 14.94 6.96
CA ASP A 157 -19.87 15.85 7.86
C ASP A 157 -19.37 15.58 9.29
N ALA A 158 -18.55 16.47 9.83
CA ALA A 158 -18.03 16.34 11.19
C ALA A 158 -18.07 17.68 11.91
N ASP A 159 -18.52 17.63 13.16
CA ASP A 159 -18.65 18.81 14.01
C ASP A 159 -17.29 19.28 14.57
N ASN A 160 -16.23 18.46 14.45
CA ASN A 160 -14.86 18.76 14.89
C ASN A 160 -13.83 18.40 13.81
N PRO A 161 -12.69 19.11 13.76
CA PRO A 161 -11.55 18.76 12.90
C PRO A 161 -10.86 17.46 13.38
N PHE A 162 -10.19 16.77 12.45
CA PHE A 162 -9.57 15.44 12.60
C PHE A 162 -8.05 15.51 12.58
#